data_AF-A0A7X7T679-F1
#
_entry.id   AF-A0A7X7T679-F1
#
_cell.length_a   1.000
_cell.length_b   1.000
_cell.length_c   1.000
_cell.angle_alpha   90.00
_cell.angle_beta   90.00
_cell.angle_gamma   90.00
#
_symmetry.space_group_name_H-M   'P 1'
#
loop_
_entity.id
_entity.type
_entity.pdbx_description
1 polymer ?
#
loop_
_entity_poly.entity_id
_entity_poly.type
_entity_poly.pdbx_seq_one_letter_code
_entity_poly.pdbx_strand_id
1 'polypeptide(L)'
;MARARSWEVSDAFWHRVEPLIPARAVRQEGRLYQRKPGAGPKPMDPRTVFEAIVFVLRTGCQWKSLPKERFGSASSVHRYFRTWLKAGFFLALWQAGLAEYDEMEGIAWRWQSV
;
A
#
# COMPACT_ATOMS: atom_id res chain seq x y z
N MET A 1 3.73 25.54 -6.78
CA MET A 1 3.87 24.07 -6.69
C MET A 1 2.60 23.43 -7.23
N ALA A 2 2.70 22.50 -8.18
CA ALA A 2 1.51 21.81 -8.71
C ALA A 2 0.87 20.99 -7.58
N ARG A 3 -0.44 21.18 -7.36
CA ARG A 3 -1.20 20.38 -6.41
C ARG A 3 -1.19 18.95 -6.94
N ALA A 4 -0.52 18.03 -6.23
CA ALA A 4 -0.59 16.61 -6.55
C ALA A 4 -2.07 16.22 -6.65
N ARG A 5 -2.40 15.40 -7.64
CA ARG A 5 -3.77 14.89 -7.72
C ARG A 5 -4.06 14.15 -6.42
N SER A 6 -5.28 14.23 -5.90
CA SER A 6 -5.62 13.62 -4.58
C SER A 6 -5.40 12.10 -4.50
N TRP A 7 -5.07 11.44 -5.62
CA TRP A 7 -4.75 10.03 -5.75
C TRP A 7 -3.27 9.74 -6.04
N GLU A 8 -2.42 10.75 -6.11
CA GLU A 8 -0.97 10.59 -6.26
C GLU A 8 -0.32 10.50 -4.89
N VAL A 9 0.43 9.41 -4.69
CA VAL A 9 1.20 9.18 -3.47
C VAL A 9 2.46 10.02 -3.54
N SER A 10 2.47 11.13 -2.79
CA SER A 10 3.66 11.97 -2.66
C SER A 10 4.78 11.20 -1.95
N ASP A 11 6.03 11.61 -2.18
CA ASP A 11 7.19 11.00 -1.52
C ASP A 11 7.10 11.12 0.01
N ALA A 12 6.67 12.28 0.51
CA ALA A 12 6.48 12.51 1.93
C ALA A 12 5.41 11.60 2.54
N PHE A 13 4.31 11.33 1.83
CA PHE A 13 3.31 10.37 2.28
C PHE A 13 3.86 8.95 2.21
N TRP A 14 4.55 8.60 1.12
CA TRP A 14 5.18 7.29 0.95
C TRP A 14 6.14 6.94 2.08
N HIS A 15 7.02 7.86 2.49
CA HIS A 15 7.96 7.61 3.59
C HIS A 15 7.30 7.30 4.92
N ARG A 16 6.05 7.72 5.14
CA ARG A 16 5.26 7.38 6.33
C ARG A 16 4.56 6.03 6.19
N VAL A 17 4.16 5.67 4.97
CA VAL A 17 3.48 4.40 4.68
C VAL A 17 4.46 3.22 4.59
N GLU A 18 5.62 3.43 3.97
CA GLU A 18 6.61 2.38 3.69
C GLU A 18 6.98 1.53 4.91
N PRO A 19 7.23 2.09 6.11
CA PRO A 19 7.56 1.32 7.31
C PRO A 19 6.42 0.41 7.79
N LEU A 20 5.17 0.73 7.45
CA LEU A 20 3.99 -0.06 7.82
C LEU A 20 3.82 -1.29 6.92
N ILE A 21 4.48 -1.32 5.77
CA ILE A 21 4.34 -2.42 4.82
C ILE A 21 4.88 -3.70 5.47
N PRO A 22 4.08 -4.79 5.47
CA PRO A 22 4.49 -6.04 6.06
C PRO A 22 5.83 -6.49 5.48
N ALA A 23 6.82 -6.70 6.36
CA ALA A 23 8.12 -7.17 5.97
C ALA A 23 7.95 -8.46 5.16
N ARG A 24 8.41 -8.43 3.91
CA ARG A 24 8.50 -9.66 3.12
C ARG A 24 9.49 -10.57 3.84
N ALA A 25 9.18 -11.86 3.95
CA ALA A 25 10.14 -12.86 4.41
C ALA A 25 11.49 -12.62 3.70
N VAL A 26 12.47 -12.17 4.47
CA VAL A 26 13.77 -11.75 3.97
C VAL A 26 14.40 -12.96 3.30
N ARG A 27 14.91 -12.77 2.08
CA ARG A 27 15.77 -13.80 1.47
C ARG A 27 16.96 -13.95 2.40
N GLN A 28 17.15 -15.13 2.98
CA GLN A 28 18.26 -15.40 3.90
C GLN A 28 19.57 -14.93 3.27
N GLU A 29 20.28 -14.02 3.95
CA GLU A 29 21.60 -13.55 3.55
C GLU A 29 22.55 -14.75 3.43
N GLY A 30 23.35 -14.78 2.36
CA GLY A 30 24.26 -15.89 2.05
C GLY A 30 23.67 -17.03 1.22
N ARG A 31 22.35 -17.08 0.99
CA ARG A 31 21.75 -18.09 0.11
C ARG A 31 21.74 -17.60 -1.34
N LEU A 32 22.55 -18.21 -2.20
CA LEU A 32 22.51 -17.99 -3.65
C LEU A 32 21.17 -18.49 -4.21
N TYR A 33 20.22 -17.59 -4.40
CA TYR A 33 18.95 -17.88 -5.05
C TYR A 33 19.14 -17.93 -6.58
N GLN A 34 19.43 -19.11 -7.13
CA GLN A 34 19.33 -19.32 -8.58
C GLN A 34 17.86 -19.35 -9.01
N ARG A 35 17.53 -18.53 -10.01
CA ARG A 35 16.20 -18.53 -10.63
C ARG A 35 16.02 -19.80 -11.44
N LYS A 36 15.20 -20.72 -10.96
CA LYS A 36 14.77 -21.91 -11.72
C LYS A 36 13.66 -21.53 -12.71
N PRO A 37 13.57 -22.19 -13.88
CA PRO A 37 12.38 -22.13 -14.71
C PRO A 37 11.13 -22.44 -13.87
N GLY A 38 10.12 -21.57 -13.90
CA GLY A 38 8.91 -21.71 -13.08
C GLY A 38 8.94 -21.03 -11.70
N ALA A 39 10.04 -20.39 -11.28
CA ALA A 39 10.16 -19.73 -9.96
C ALA A 39 9.30 -18.47 -9.74
N GLY A 40 8.31 -18.22 -10.60
CA GLY A 40 7.41 -17.08 -10.52
C GLY A 40 8.01 -15.74 -10.96
N PRO A 41 7.15 -14.73 -11.17
CA PRO A 41 7.56 -13.38 -11.54
C PRO A 41 8.37 -12.71 -10.43
N LYS A 42 9.17 -11.70 -10.79
CA LYS A 42 9.89 -10.88 -9.82
C LYS A 42 8.88 -10.21 -8.86
N PRO A 43 9.27 -9.93 -7.61
CA PRO A 43 8.53 -9.05 -6.72
C PRO A 43 8.11 -7.76 -7.42
N MET A 44 6.91 -7.27 -7.14
CA MET A 44 6.52 -5.93 -7.54
C MET A 44 7.10 -4.95 -6.53
N ASP A 45 7.42 -3.75 -7.00
CA ASP A 45 7.78 -2.65 -6.15
C ASP A 45 6.60 -2.29 -5.20
N PRO A 46 6.82 -2.23 -3.86
CA PRO A 46 5.77 -1.95 -2.90
C PRO A 46 5.06 -0.62 -3.14
N ARG A 47 5.77 0.43 -3.56
CA ARG A 47 5.17 1.73 -3.85
C ARG A 47 4.19 1.65 -5.01
N THR A 48 4.60 1.01 -6.10
CA THR A 48 3.74 0.76 -7.27
C THR A 48 2.47 -0.01 -6.89
N VAL A 49 2.60 -1.02 -6.02
CA VAL A 49 1.45 -1.77 -5.50
C VAL A 49 0.51 -0.89 -4.67
N PHE A 50 1.08 -0.07 -3.77
CA PHE A 50 0.29 0.83 -2.93
C PHE A 50 -0.45 1.88 -3.77
N GLU A 51 0.24 2.54 -4.71
CA GLU A 51 -0.39 3.49 -5.65
C GLU A 51 -1.53 2.85 -6.44
N ALA A 52 -1.35 1.60 -6.91
CA ALA A 52 -2.38 0.87 -7.62
C ALA A 52 -3.61 0.59 -6.75
N ILE A 53 -3.40 0.23 -5.48
CA ILE A 53 -4.49 0.01 -4.52
C ILE A 53 -5.24 1.33 -4.27
N VAL A 54 -4.52 2.42 -4.01
CA VAL A 54 -5.12 3.76 -3.81
C VAL A 54 -5.93 4.19 -5.04
N PHE A 55 -5.41 3.94 -6.24
CA PHE A 55 -6.13 4.23 -7.49
C PHE A 55 -7.47 3.48 -7.56
N VAL A 56 -7.47 2.17 -7.26
CA VAL A 56 -8.70 1.35 -7.25
C VAL A 56 -9.69 1.87 -6.21
N LEU A 57 -9.23 2.14 -4.98
CA LEU A 57 -10.09 2.62 -3.90
C LEU A 57 -10.69 4.00 -4.20
N ARG A 58 -9.92 4.88 -4.85
CA ARG A 58 -10.36 6.24 -5.17
C ARG A 58 -11.34 6.31 -6.34
N THR A 59 -11.12 5.47 -7.35
CA THR A 59 -11.92 5.47 -8.60
C THR A 59 -13.10 4.49 -8.55
N GLY A 60 -13.05 3.48 -7.68
CA GLY A 60 -14.02 2.39 -7.64
C GLY A 60 -13.94 1.46 -8.84
N CYS A 61 -12.88 1.54 -9.67
CA CYS A 61 -12.76 0.70 -10.85
C CYS A 61 -12.59 -0.78 -10.46
N GLN A 62 -13.03 -1.67 -11.33
CA GLN A 62 -12.76 -3.10 -11.14
C GLN A 62 -11.24 -3.37 -11.22
N TRP A 63 -10.73 -4.33 -10.46
CA TRP A 63 -9.31 -4.70 -10.49
C TRP A 63 -8.80 -4.98 -11.90
N LYS A 64 -9.60 -5.65 -12.74
CA LYS A 64 -9.23 -5.97 -14.13
C LYS A 64 -9.13 -4.74 -15.05
N SER A 65 -9.71 -3.62 -14.64
CA SER A 65 -9.66 -2.34 -15.36
C SER A 65 -8.48 -1.47 -14.93
N LEU A 66 -7.62 -1.96 -14.03
CA LEU A 66 -6.42 -1.25 -13.60
C LEU A 66 -5.48 -1.03 -14.80
N PRO A 67 -5.00 0.20 -15.05
CA PRO A 67 -4.07 0.50 -16.15
C PRO A 67 -2.78 -0.33 -16.05
N LYS A 68 -2.61 -1.28 -16.98
CA LYS A 68 -1.52 -2.27 -16.95
C LYS A 68 -0.17 -1.62 -17.25
N GLU A 69 -0.17 -0.57 -18.08
CA GLU A 69 1.02 0.17 -18.51
C GLU A 69 1.69 0.87 -17.32
N ARG A 70 0.89 1.33 -16.35
CA ARG A 70 1.38 2.01 -15.15
C ARG A 70 1.66 1.05 -13.99
N PHE A 71 0.71 0.14 -13.70
CA PHE A 71 0.74 -0.64 -12.45
C PHE A 71 1.10 -2.11 -12.64
N GLY A 72 1.20 -2.58 -13.89
CA GLY A 72 1.45 -3.97 -14.19
C GLY A 72 0.23 -4.87 -13.99
N SER A 73 0.46 -6.10 -13.54
CA SER A 73 -0.59 -7.13 -13.46
C SER A 73 -1.58 -6.86 -12.33
N ALA A 74 -2.84 -6.57 -12.69
CA ALA A 74 -3.96 -6.47 -11.76
C ALA A 74 -4.07 -7.66 -10.78
N SER A 75 -3.88 -8.88 -11.27
CA SER A 75 -3.90 -10.09 -10.43
C SER A 75 -2.78 -10.10 -9.39
N SER A 76 -1.61 -9.56 -9.73
CA SER A 76 -0.51 -9.45 -8.78
C SER A 76 -0.78 -8.36 -7.74
N VAL A 77 -1.29 -7.19 -8.14
CA VAL A 77 -1.71 -6.13 -7.21
C VAL A 77 -2.77 -6.64 -6.24
N HIS A 78 -3.82 -7.29 -6.74
CA HIS A 78 -4.88 -7.84 -5.90
C HIS A 78 -4.34 -8.93 -4.94
N ARG A 79 -3.36 -9.74 -5.36
CA ARG A 79 -2.68 -10.68 -4.47
C ARG A 79 -1.95 -9.95 -3.34
N TYR A 80 -1.20 -8.89 -3.63
CA TYR A 80 -0.55 -8.08 -2.59
C TYR A 80 -1.58 -7.44 -1.66
N PHE A 81 -2.65 -6.85 -2.19
CA PHE A 81 -3.76 -6.29 -1.40
C PHE A 81 -4.27 -7.31 -0.37
N ARG A 82 -4.56 -8.55 -0.79
CA ARG A 82 -5.02 -9.61 0.11
C ARG A 82 -3.97 -9.99 1.16
N THR A 83 -2.69 -10.06 0.77
CA THR A 83 -1.61 -10.36 1.71
C THR A 83 -1.46 -9.26 2.76
N TRP A 84 -1.47 -8.00 2.35
CA TRP A 84 -1.37 -6.84 3.23
C TRP A 84 -2.59 -6.71 4.14
N LEU A 85 -3.78 -6.98 3.62
CA LEU A 85 -5.01 -7.03 4.40
C LEU A 85 -4.90 -8.06 5.53
N LYS A 86 -4.47 -9.29 5.21
CA LYS A 86 -4.28 -10.34 6.22
C LYS A 86 -3.20 -10.01 7.24
N ALA A 87 -2.19 -9.24 6.84
CA ALA A 87 -1.11 -8.80 7.72
C ALA A 87 -1.46 -7.54 8.54
N GLY A 88 -2.68 -7.00 8.43
CA GLY A 88 -3.12 -5.85 9.22
C GLY A 88 -2.62 -4.49 8.72
N PHE A 89 -2.02 -4.41 7.53
CA PHE A 89 -1.45 -3.19 6.98
C PHE A 89 -2.44 -2.01 6.97
N PHE A 90 -3.66 -2.24 6.49
CA PHE A 90 -4.67 -1.17 6.38
C PHE A 90 -5.15 -0.66 7.74
N LEU A 91 -5.19 -1.53 8.75
CA LEU A 91 -5.51 -1.13 10.11
C LEU A 91 -4.41 -0.24 10.69
N ALA A 92 -3.15 -0.66 10.55
CA ALA A 92 -2.00 0.13 10.98
C ALA A 92 -1.93 1.50 10.27
N LEU A 93 -2.20 1.51 8.96
CA LEU A 93 -2.26 2.74 8.17
C LEU A 93 -3.36 3.69 8.67
N TRP A 94 -4.56 3.17 8.96
CA TRP A 94 -5.67 3.97 9.47
C TRP A 94 -5.37 4.54 10.86
N GLN A 95 -4.80 3.74 11.77
CA GLN A 95 -4.39 4.19 13.10
C GLN A 95 -3.32 5.28 13.03
N ALA A 96 -2.31 5.12 12.17
CA ALA A 96 -1.29 6.14 11.96
C ALA A 96 -1.87 7.46 11.44
N GLY A 97 -2.82 7.38 10.48
CA GLY A 97 -3.51 8.56 9.97
C GLY A 97 -4.39 9.25 11.01
N LEU A 98 -5.07 8.48 11.87
CA LEU A 98 -5.85 9.05 12.98
C LEU A 98 -4.96 9.74 14.01
N ALA A 99 -3.81 9.15 14.35
CA ALA A 99 -2.86 9.77 15.28
C ALA A 99 -2.35 11.11 14.76
N GLU A 100 -1.94 11.18 13.49
CA GLU A 100 -1.53 12.45 12.85
C GLU A 100 -2.68 13.47 12.84
N TYR A 101 -3.90 13.04 12.51
CA TYR A 101 -5.05 13.95 12.49
C TYR A 101 -5.41 14.46 13.89
N ASP A 102 -5.32 13.63 14.92
CA ASP A 102 -5.50 14.02 16.32
C ASP A 102 -4.46 15.04 16.78
N GLU A 103 -3.19 14.84 16.40
CA GLU A 103 -2.12 15.80 16.69
C GLU A 103 -2.35 17.16 15.99
N MET A 104 -2.90 17.15 14.78
CA MET A 104 -3.11 18.37 13.97
C MET A 104 -4.37 19.14 14.35
N GLU A 105 -5.50 18.45 14.46
CA GLU A 105 -6.84 19.07 14.56
C GLU A 105 -7.56 18.72 15.87
N GLY A 106 -7.10 17.69 16.60
CA GLY A 106 -7.75 17.17 17.80
C GLY A 106 -9.01 16.37 17.49
N ILE A 107 -8.97 15.07 17.77
CA ILE A 107 -10.13 14.19 17.71
C ILE A 107 -10.81 14.20 19.07
N ALA A 108 -12.11 14.51 19.09
CA ALA A 108 -12.94 14.33 20.27
C ALA A 108 -13.19 12.84 20.51
N TRP A 109 -12.19 12.13 21.04
CA TRP A 109 -12.23 10.69 21.32
C TRP A 109 -13.36 10.31 22.29
N ARG A 110 -13.76 11.25 23.14
CA ARG A 110 -14.88 11.09 24.05
C ARG A 110 -16.16 11.50 23.33
N TRP A 111 -16.91 10.50 22.87
CA TRP A 111 -18.20 10.70 22.21
C TRP A 111 -19.12 11.56 23.09
N GLN A 112 -19.68 12.64 22.54
CA GLN A 112 -20.49 13.63 23.26
C GLN A 112 -22.00 13.39 23.16
N SER A 113 -22.48 12.16 22.95
CA SER A 113 -23.91 11.92 23.17
C SER A 113 -24.20 11.89 24.66
N VAL A 114 -24.94 12.89 25.10
CA VAL A 114 -25.70 12.85 26.35
C VAL A 114 -27.13 12.45 25.99
#